data_AF-A0A535R3Y2-F1
#
_entry.id   AF-A0A535R3Y2-F1
#
_cell.length_a   1.000
_cell.length_b   1.000
_cell.length_c   1.000
_cell.angle_alpha   90.00
_cell.angle_beta   90.00
_cell.angle_gamma   90.00
#
_symmetry.space_group_name_H-M   'P 1'
#
loop_
_entity.id
_entity.type
_entity.pdbx_description
1 polymer ?
#
loop_
_entity_poly.entity_id
_entity_poly.type
_entity_poly.pdbx_seq_one_letter_code
_entity_poly.pdbx_strand_id
1 'polypeptide(L)'
;MGEVLFSEPPAGYTRCEYHGLHAFKWTGEDGSERYVRYHWLPEDGVATLSREEAKERGRDYLRAELAGRLERGPAAFTLELQVAGEGDDSADPTQEWPADRERVTAGRLELTRIAADQEEGCERLVFDPLRLTDGIEGSADQILNFRPRAYDVSIRRRLKLG
;
A
#
# COMPACT_ATOMS: atom_id res chain seq x y z
N MET A 1 6.55 -15.19 9.28
CA MET A 1 7.27 -13.89 9.29
C MET A 1 8.70 -13.91 8.70
N GLY A 2 9.28 -15.08 8.36
CA GLY A 2 10.65 -15.17 7.81
C GLY A 2 10.79 -15.14 6.29
N GLU A 3 9.73 -15.44 5.52
CA GLU A 3 9.81 -15.54 4.05
C GLU A 3 9.77 -14.19 3.32
N VAL A 4 9.04 -13.20 3.83
CA VAL A 4 8.83 -11.91 3.12
C VAL A 4 10.13 -11.07 3.06
N LEU A 5 11.01 -11.20 4.06
CA LEU A 5 12.27 -10.45 4.16
C LEU A 5 13.32 -10.85 3.10
N PHE A 6 13.18 -12.01 2.46
CA PHE A 6 14.10 -12.51 1.45
C PHE A 6 13.52 -12.54 0.03
N SER A 7 12.42 -11.81 -0.19
CA SER A 7 11.77 -11.71 -1.50
C SER A 7 12.72 -11.21 -2.60
N GLU A 8 12.48 -11.70 -3.81
CA GLU A 8 13.14 -11.24 -5.01
C GLU A 8 12.77 -9.77 -5.30
N PRO A 9 13.70 -8.95 -5.79
CA PRO A 9 13.41 -7.59 -6.22
C PRO A 9 12.24 -7.54 -7.22
N PRO A 10 11.30 -6.59 -7.09
CA PRO A 10 10.23 -6.44 -8.06
C PRO A 10 10.78 -5.99 -9.41
N ALA A 11 10.18 -6.44 -10.52
CA ALA A 11 10.60 -6.04 -11.86
C ALA A 11 10.28 -4.57 -12.18
N GLY A 12 9.35 -3.96 -11.44
CA GLY A 12 8.87 -2.59 -11.59
C GLY A 12 7.93 -2.21 -10.45
N TYR A 13 7.71 -0.91 -10.22
CA TYR A 13 6.72 -0.46 -9.22
C TYR A 13 5.29 -0.92 -9.56
N THR A 14 5.01 -1.14 -10.85
CA THR A 14 3.71 -1.57 -11.35
C THR A 14 3.57 -3.09 -11.44
N ARG A 15 4.53 -3.83 -10.88
CA ARG A 15 4.68 -5.29 -11.01
C ARG A 15 4.74 -6.00 -9.66
N CYS A 16 4.25 -5.38 -8.58
CA CYS A 16 4.14 -6.02 -7.27
C CYS A 16 2.83 -5.66 -6.59
N GLU A 17 2.42 -6.52 -5.66
CA GLU A 17 1.27 -6.25 -4.78
C GLU A 17 1.68 -5.31 -3.65
N TYR A 18 0.72 -4.49 -3.20
CA TYR A 18 0.89 -3.64 -2.02
C TYR A 18 -0.19 -3.93 -1.00
N HIS A 19 0.22 -4.16 0.24
CA HIS A 19 -0.69 -4.50 1.33
C HIS A 19 -0.72 -3.36 2.36
N GLY A 20 -1.93 -2.98 2.80
CA GLY A 20 -2.10 -2.01 3.89
C GLY A 20 -1.62 -2.52 5.25
N LEU A 21 -1.50 -3.85 5.39
CA LEU A 21 -1.16 -4.64 6.59
C LEU A 21 -2.18 -4.53 7.73
N HIS A 22 -2.49 -3.32 8.16
CA HIS A 22 -3.42 -3.06 9.26
C HIS A 22 -4.87 -3.32 8.84
N ALA A 23 -5.67 -3.78 9.80
CA ALA A 23 -7.11 -3.86 9.62
C ALA A 23 -7.78 -2.52 9.91
N PHE A 24 -8.88 -2.26 9.21
CA PHE A 24 -9.73 -1.09 9.41
C PHE A 24 -11.17 -1.57 9.57
N LYS A 25 -11.92 -0.93 10.47
CA LYS A 25 -13.35 -1.21 10.66
C LYS A 25 -14.13 -0.35 9.66
N TRP A 26 -14.97 -0.98 8.87
CA TRP A 26 -15.94 -0.35 7.98
C TRP A 26 -17.32 -0.46 8.59
N THR A 27 -18.05 0.64 8.60
CA THR A 27 -19.44 0.71 9.08
C THR A 27 -20.36 1.07 7.92
N GLY A 28 -21.28 0.16 7.58
CA GLY A 28 -22.28 0.35 6.53
C GLY A 28 -23.40 1.31 6.95
N GLU A 29 -24.20 1.76 5.96
CA GLU A 29 -25.35 2.63 6.21
C GLU A 29 -26.43 1.98 7.11
N ASP A 30 -26.47 0.65 7.13
CA ASP A 30 -27.33 -0.15 8.00
C ASP A 30 -26.77 -0.33 9.42
N GLY A 31 -25.60 0.24 9.70
CA GLY A 31 -24.86 0.10 10.97
C GLY A 31 -24.09 -1.21 11.11
N SER A 32 -24.03 -2.05 10.06
CA SER A 32 -23.21 -3.27 10.08
C SER A 32 -21.73 -2.92 10.08
N GLU A 33 -20.95 -3.63 10.90
CA GLU A 33 -19.51 -3.39 11.04
C GLU A 33 -18.72 -4.61 10.54
N ARG A 34 -17.66 -4.37 9.75
CA ARG A 34 -16.71 -5.42 9.34
C ARG A 34 -15.28 -4.90 9.36
N TYR A 35 -14.33 -5.76 9.71
CA TYR A 35 -12.92 -5.44 9.54
C TYR A 35 -12.45 -5.84 8.15
N VAL A 36 -11.62 -4.99 7.54
CA VAL A 36 -11.03 -5.25 6.23
C VAL A 36 -9.55 -4.92 6.21
N ARG A 37 -8.80 -5.60 5.33
CA ARG A 37 -7.42 -5.26 4.95
C ARG A 37 -7.37 -4.88 3.47
N TYR A 38 -6.63 -3.82 3.17
CA TYR A 38 -6.47 -3.31 1.80
C TYR A 38 -5.36 -4.04 1.04
N HIS A 39 -5.64 -4.39 -0.21
CA HIS A 39 -4.70 -4.99 -1.15
C HIS A 39 -4.77 -4.25 -2.49
N TRP A 40 -3.64 -3.82 -3.02
CA TRP A 40 -3.52 -3.29 -4.38
C TRP A 40 -2.87 -4.33 -5.26
N LEU A 41 -3.63 -4.81 -6.26
CA LEU A 41 -3.17 -5.81 -7.22
C LEU A 41 -2.80 -5.14 -8.54
N PRO A 42 -1.58 -5.34 -9.07
CA PRO A 42 -1.20 -4.78 -10.36
C PRO A 42 -1.97 -5.47 -11.50
N GLU A 43 -2.64 -4.70 -12.36
CA GLU A 43 -3.42 -5.26 -13.49
C GLU A 43 -2.52 -5.92 -14.54
N ASP A 44 -1.27 -5.48 -14.66
CA ASP A 44 -0.29 -6.10 -15.55
C ASP A 44 0.33 -7.39 -14.95
N GLY A 45 -0.02 -7.73 -13.70
CA GLY A 45 0.46 -8.90 -12.97
C GLY A 45 1.77 -8.69 -12.21
N VAL A 46 2.04 -9.57 -11.26
CA VAL A 46 3.28 -9.57 -10.46
C VAL A 46 4.44 -10.10 -11.29
N ALA A 47 5.62 -9.47 -11.17
CA ALA A 47 6.87 -9.97 -11.75
C ALA A 47 8.06 -9.55 -10.90
N THR A 48 9.02 -10.46 -10.73
CA THR A 48 10.26 -10.27 -9.97
C THR A 48 11.49 -10.42 -10.86
N LEU A 49 12.64 -10.03 -10.34
CA LEU A 49 13.97 -10.22 -10.93
C LEU A 49 14.84 -11.00 -9.96
N SER A 50 15.80 -11.75 -10.48
CA SER A 50 16.90 -12.23 -9.65
C SER A 50 17.70 -11.04 -9.10
N ARG A 51 18.45 -11.29 -8.01
CA ARG A 51 19.29 -10.25 -7.39
C ARG A 51 20.40 -9.78 -8.34
N GLU A 52 20.91 -10.69 -9.16
CA GLU A 52 21.91 -10.45 -10.20
C GLU A 52 21.35 -9.52 -11.29
N GLU A 53 20.17 -9.84 -11.85
CA GLU A 53 19.52 -9.00 -12.87
C GLU A 53 19.20 -7.60 -12.33
N ALA A 54 18.65 -7.50 -11.12
CA ALA A 54 18.37 -6.21 -10.49
C ALA A 54 19.64 -5.38 -10.29
N LYS A 55 20.76 -6.01 -9.96
CA LYS A 55 22.06 -5.33 -9.81
C LYS A 55 22.59 -4.83 -11.15
N GLU A 56 22.45 -5.61 -12.21
CA GLU A 56 22.88 -5.22 -13.57
C GLU A 56 22.08 -4.05 -14.12
N ARG A 57 20.77 -3.96 -13.80
CA ARG A 57 19.91 -2.84 -14.20
C ARG A 57 20.25 -1.52 -13.50
N GLY A 58 21.08 -1.55 -12.47
CA GLY A 58 21.55 -0.36 -11.75
C GLY A 58 20.55 0.18 -10.72
N ARG A 59 21.00 1.10 -9.87
CA ARG A 59 20.27 1.54 -8.67
C ARG A 59 18.90 2.21 -8.94
N ASP A 60 18.74 2.82 -10.11
CA ASP A 60 17.59 3.65 -10.47
C ASP A 60 16.58 2.91 -11.38
N TYR A 61 16.73 1.58 -11.51
CA TYR A 61 15.98 0.80 -12.50
C TYR A 61 14.46 0.89 -12.35
N LEU A 62 13.93 0.94 -11.12
CA LEU A 62 12.48 1.02 -10.90
C LEU A 62 11.88 2.34 -11.43
N ARG A 63 12.64 3.45 -11.32
CA ARG A 63 12.23 4.75 -11.86
C ARG A 63 12.28 4.76 -13.39
N ALA A 64 13.34 4.19 -13.96
CA ALA A 64 13.50 4.07 -15.41
C ALA A 64 12.42 3.15 -16.01
N GLU A 65 12.10 2.04 -15.34
CA GLU A 65 11.03 1.12 -15.73
C GLU A 65 9.67 1.81 -15.71
N LEU A 66 9.33 2.52 -14.63
CA LEU A 66 8.06 3.25 -14.55
C LEU A 66 7.94 4.31 -15.67
N ALA A 67 9.01 5.04 -15.97
CA ALA A 67 9.01 6.03 -17.05
C ALA A 67 8.72 5.35 -18.40
N GLY A 68 9.47 4.29 -18.74
CA GLY A 68 9.26 3.54 -19.98
C GLY A 68 7.91 2.81 -20.05
N ARG A 69 7.35 2.38 -18.92
CA ARG A 69 6.02 1.77 -18.83
C ARG A 69 4.93 2.78 -19.16
N LEU A 70 5.03 4.00 -18.64
CA LEU A 70 4.02 5.03 -18.82
C LEU A 70 4.04 5.68 -20.22
N GLU A 71 5.17 5.60 -20.93
CA GLU A 71 5.22 5.94 -22.37
C GLU A 71 4.33 5.03 -23.24
N ARG A 72 4.04 3.80 -22.77
CA ARG A 72 3.19 2.83 -23.48
C ARG A 72 1.70 2.97 -23.12
N GLY A 73 1.37 3.84 -22.17
CA GLY A 73 0.02 4.06 -21.67
C GLY A 73 -0.07 3.94 -20.14
N PRO A 74 -1.26 4.15 -19.56
CA PRO A 74 -1.46 4.07 -18.12
C PRO A 74 -1.10 2.69 -17.55
N ALA A 75 -0.57 2.68 -16.33
CA ALA A 75 -0.49 1.47 -15.50
C ALA A 75 -1.61 1.51 -14.47
N ALA A 76 -2.12 0.36 -14.06
CA ALA A 76 -3.30 0.30 -13.21
C ALA A 76 -3.21 -0.75 -12.11
N PHE A 77 -3.92 -0.48 -11.01
CA PHE A 77 -4.07 -1.38 -9.89
C PHE A 77 -5.55 -1.52 -9.51
N THR A 78 -5.96 -2.74 -9.18
CA THR A 78 -7.25 -3.02 -8.56
C THR A 78 -7.13 -2.94 -7.04
N LEU A 79 -8.03 -2.20 -6.39
CA LEU A 79 -8.17 -2.21 -4.94
C LEU A 79 -9.10 -3.34 -4.53
N GLU A 80 -8.60 -4.22 -3.68
CA GLU A 80 -9.40 -5.25 -3.02
C GLU A 80 -9.42 -5.06 -1.51
N LEU A 81 -10.57 -5.34 -0.91
CA LEU A 81 -10.78 -5.44 0.52
C LEU A 81 -10.91 -6.92 0.87
N GLN A 82 -9.94 -7.44 1.61
CA GLN A 82 -10.08 -8.75 2.24
C GLN A 82 -10.88 -8.57 3.52
N VAL A 83 -12.01 -9.27 3.63
CA VAL A 83 -12.93 -9.15 4.77
C VAL A 83 -12.54 -10.15 5.86
N ALA A 84 -12.46 -9.69 7.11
CA ALA A 84 -12.17 -10.55 8.26
C ALA A 84 -13.27 -11.61 8.43
N GLY A 85 -12.85 -12.85 8.65
CA GLY A 85 -13.72 -13.94 9.06
C GLY A 85 -13.56 -14.28 10.53
N GLU A 86 -14.21 -15.37 10.94
CA GLU A 86 -14.06 -15.90 12.30
C GLU A 86 -12.61 -16.32 12.57
N GLY A 87 -12.08 -15.88 13.72
CA GLY A 87 -10.72 -16.18 14.18
C GLY A 87 -9.62 -15.25 13.66
N ASP A 88 -9.95 -14.28 12.80
CA ASP A 88 -8.99 -13.30 12.31
C ASP A 88 -8.77 -12.18 13.33
N ASP A 89 -7.52 -11.97 13.77
CA ASP A 89 -7.19 -10.86 14.67
C ASP A 89 -7.04 -9.55 13.86
N SER A 90 -7.88 -8.58 14.19
CA SER A 90 -7.85 -7.24 13.59
C SER A 90 -6.81 -6.31 14.22
N ALA A 91 -6.28 -6.66 15.40
CA ALA A 91 -5.31 -5.89 16.16
C ALA A 91 -3.87 -6.38 16.00
N ASP A 92 -3.64 -7.59 15.47
CA ASP A 92 -2.31 -8.13 15.19
C ASP A 92 -1.95 -8.03 13.68
N PRO A 93 -1.10 -7.07 13.28
CA PRO A 93 -0.67 -6.93 11.89
C PRO A 93 0.37 -7.97 11.45
N THR A 94 0.88 -8.80 12.37
CA THR A 94 1.84 -9.87 12.06
C THR A 94 1.17 -11.18 11.68
N GLN A 95 -0.11 -11.34 12.05
CA GLN A 95 -0.94 -12.47 11.66
C GLN A 95 -1.52 -12.23 10.26
N GLU A 96 -1.20 -13.10 9.31
CA GLU A 96 -1.84 -13.12 8.00
C GLU A 96 -3.24 -13.74 8.11
N TRP A 97 -4.22 -13.15 7.44
CA TRP A 97 -5.54 -13.75 7.31
C TRP A 97 -5.55 -14.79 6.20
N PRO A 98 -6.35 -15.87 6.31
CA PRO A 98 -6.43 -16.91 5.30
C PRO A 98 -6.66 -16.37 3.87
N ALA A 99 -5.99 -16.96 2.89
CA ALA A 99 -6.06 -16.50 1.50
C ALA A 99 -7.45 -16.68 0.86
N ASP A 100 -8.28 -17.56 1.41
CA ASP A 100 -9.64 -17.88 0.97
C ASP A 100 -10.72 -16.96 1.58
N ARG A 101 -10.33 -15.96 2.38
CA ARG A 101 -11.27 -14.93 2.87
C ARG A 101 -11.91 -14.18 1.70
N GLU A 102 -13.16 -13.75 1.91
CA GLU A 102 -13.90 -12.93 0.96
C GLU A 102 -13.06 -11.71 0.55
N ARG A 103 -12.98 -11.47 -0.76
CA ARG A 103 -12.35 -10.30 -1.34
C ARG A 103 -13.37 -9.51 -2.16
N VAL A 104 -13.46 -8.22 -1.87
CA VAL A 104 -14.37 -7.29 -2.54
C VAL A 104 -13.56 -6.28 -3.31
N THR A 105 -13.79 -6.16 -4.62
CA THR A 105 -13.21 -5.08 -5.43
C THR A 105 -13.83 -3.75 -5.04
N ALA A 106 -13.02 -2.82 -4.54
CA ALA A 106 -13.46 -1.51 -4.04
C ALA A 106 -13.06 -0.33 -4.93
N GLY A 107 -12.22 -0.55 -5.93
CA GLY A 107 -11.83 0.51 -6.86
C GLY A 107 -10.67 0.16 -7.77
N ARG A 108 -10.23 1.16 -8.52
CA ARG A 108 -9.14 1.07 -9.48
C ARG A 108 -8.32 2.36 -9.47
N LEU A 109 -7.00 2.24 -9.42
CA LEU A 109 -6.05 3.35 -9.47
C LEU A 109 -5.30 3.30 -10.79
N GLU A 110 -5.35 4.37 -11.58
CA GLU A 110 -4.54 4.53 -12.77
C GLU A 110 -3.39 5.52 -12.55
N LEU A 111 -2.18 5.07 -12.83
CA LEU A 111 -0.99 5.89 -12.96
C LEU A 111 -0.85 6.30 -14.42
N THR A 112 -0.98 7.59 -14.69
CA THR A 112 -0.99 8.13 -16.06
C THR A 112 0.27 8.93 -16.40
N ARG A 113 1.00 9.42 -15.38
CA ARG A 113 2.21 10.23 -15.57
C ARG A 113 3.07 10.27 -14.31
N ILE A 114 4.36 10.56 -14.50
CA ILE A 114 5.29 10.91 -13.43
C ILE A 114 5.18 12.42 -13.16
N ALA A 115 5.22 12.82 -11.88
CA ALA A 115 5.28 14.23 -11.51
C ALA A 115 6.56 14.88 -12.06
N ALA A 116 6.43 16.05 -12.68
CA ALA A 116 7.55 16.78 -13.26
C ALA A 116 8.50 17.35 -12.19
N ASP A 117 7.96 17.69 -11.02
CA ASP A 117 8.72 18.19 -9.86
C ASP A 117 8.49 17.26 -8.67
N GLN A 118 9.56 16.66 -8.17
CA GLN A 118 9.54 15.74 -7.05
C GLN A 118 9.42 16.47 -5.71
N GLU A 119 10.02 17.67 -5.58
CA GLU A 119 10.00 18.47 -4.36
C GLU A 119 8.61 19.11 -4.15
N GLU A 120 8.06 19.74 -5.18
CA GLU A 120 6.71 20.35 -5.09
C GLU A 120 5.59 19.30 -5.05
N GLY A 121 5.73 18.22 -5.82
CA GLY A 121 4.66 17.24 -6.05
C GLY A 121 4.61 16.07 -5.06
N CYS A 122 5.76 15.59 -4.58
CA CYS A 122 5.84 14.37 -3.77
C CYS A 122 6.32 14.63 -2.33
N GLU A 123 7.29 15.51 -2.11
CA GLU A 123 7.89 15.68 -0.77
C GLU A 123 6.98 16.37 0.24
N ARG A 124 5.99 17.12 -0.25
CA ARG A 124 4.95 17.77 0.57
C ARG A 124 3.74 16.88 0.86
N LEU A 125 3.63 15.72 0.21
CA LEU A 125 2.51 14.80 0.45
C LEU A 125 2.66 14.15 1.83
N VAL A 126 1.60 14.28 2.63
CA VAL A 126 1.48 13.63 3.92
C VAL A 126 0.53 12.45 3.78
N PHE A 127 1.07 11.24 3.95
CA PHE A 127 0.29 10.02 3.99
C PHE A 127 0.13 9.58 5.44
N ASP A 128 -0.93 10.04 6.10
CA ASP A 128 -1.32 9.60 7.43
C ASP A 128 -2.37 8.49 7.32
N PRO A 129 -2.09 7.26 7.79
CA PRO A 129 -3.01 6.14 7.69
C PRO A 129 -4.30 6.30 8.50
N LEU A 130 -4.36 7.24 9.47
CA LEU A 130 -5.59 7.54 10.23
C LEU A 130 -6.31 8.81 9.75
N ARG A 131 -5.91 9.39 8.62
CA ARG A 131 -6.71 10.42 7.95
C ARG A 131 -7.84 9.74 7.15
N LEU A 132 -8.83 9.27 7.89
CA LEU A 132 -9.94 8.45 7.38
C LEU A 132 -11.15 9.30 6.97
N THR A 133 -12.05 8.71 6.20
CA THR A 133 -13.35 9.28 5.83
C THR A 133 -14.46 8.63 6.65
N ASP A 134 -15.65 9.22 6.63
CA ASP A 134 -16.80 8.72 7.39
C ASP A 134 -17.10 7.25 7.03
N GLY A 135 -17.43 6.46 8.05
CA GLY A 135 -17.65 5.01 7.90
C GLY A 135 -16.39 4.16 7.94
N ILE A 136 -15.19 4.74 8.10
CA ILE A 136 -13.94 3.99 8.26
C ILE A 136 -13.22 4.39 9.55
N GLU A 137 -12.89 3.40 10.37
CA GLU A 137 -12.15 3.56 11.63
C GLU A 137 -10.91 2.65 11.65
N GLY A 138 -9.86 3.07 12.37
CA GLY A 138 -8.70 2.20 12.62
C GLY A 138 -9.06 1.06 13.58
N SER A 139 -8.44 -0.11 13.42
CA SER A 139 -8.56 -1.18 14.42
C SER A 139 -7.81 -0.84 15.71
N ALA A 140 -7.90 -1.74 16.70
CA ALA A 140 -7.14 -1.65 17.95
C ALA A 140 -5.63 -1.98 17.80
N ASP A 141 -5.13 -2.14 16.56
CA ASP A 141 -3.72 -2.36 16.28
C ASP A 141 -2.86 -1.22 16.84
N GLN A 142 -1.98 -1.56 17.78
CA GLN A 142 -1.13 -0.57 18.45
C GLN A 142 -0.09 0.04 17.51
N ILE A 143 0.38 -0.71 16.51
CA ILE A 143 1.31 -0.20 15.49
C ILE A 143 0.57 0.82 14.63
N LEU A 144 -0.65 0.49 14.16
CA LEU A 144 -1.47 1.44 13.40
C LEU A 144 -1.68 2.75 14.18
N ASN A 145 -2.11 2.64 15.44
CA ASN A 145 -2.42 3.78 16.28
C ASN A 145 -1.17 4.62 16.67
N PHE A 146 0.03 4.03 16.63
CA PHE A 146 1.27 4.77 16.86
C PHE A 146 1.77 5.53 15.61
N ARG A 147 1.45 5.06 14.40
CA ARG A 147 1.95 5.62 13.14
C ARG A 147 1.70 7.13 12.97
N PRO A 148 0.51 7.69 13.25
CA PRO A 148 0.27 9.13 13.07
C PRO A 148 1.26 10.00 13.84
N ARG A 149 1.61 9.61 15.08
CA ARG A 149 2.60 10.33 15.88
C ARG A 149 4.00 10.29 15.24
N ALA A 150 4.39 9.16 14.68
CA ALA A 150 5.67 9.04 13.96
C ALA A 150 5.67 9.88 12.67
N TYR A 151 4.56 9.88 11.92
CA TYR A 151 4.38 10.74 10.75
C TYR A 151 4.45 12.22 11.11
N ASP A 152 3.74 12.68 12.15
CA ASP A 152 3.78 14.08 12.62
C ASP A 152 5.20 14.54 12.97
N VAL A 153 5.96 13.74 13.71
CA VAL A 153 7.37 14.06 14.04
C VAL A 153 8.22 14.14 12.77
N SER A 154 8.04 13.22 11.81
CA SER A 154 8.77 13.24 10.55
C SER A 154 8.45 14.51 9.74
N ILE A 155 7.17 14.88 9.66
CA ILE A 155 6.67 16.05 8.93
C ILE A 155 7.23 17.34 9.53
N ARG A 156 7.12 17.52 10.84
CA ARG A 156 7.65 18.71 11.52
C ARG A 156 9.13 18.91 11.25
N ARG A 157 9.91 17.83 11.27
CA ARG A 157 11.35 17.87 10.98
C ARG A 157 11.65 18.13 9.49
N ARG A 158 10.92 17.49 8.56
CA ARG A 158 11.13 17.64 7.11
C ARG A 158 10.72 19.04 6.62
N LEU A 159 9.60 19.57 7.12
CA LEU A 159 9.08 20.87 6.72
C LEU A 159 9.62 22.04 7.56
N LYS A 160 10.51 21.77 8.53
CA LYS A 160 11.07 22.76 9.47
C LYS A 160 9.98 23.58 10.19
N LEU A 161 8.85 22.94 10.50
CA LEU A 161 7.79 23.54 11.29
C LEU A 161 8.19 23.40 12.76
N GLY A 162 8.67 24.51 13.33
CA GLY A 162 9.07 24.64 14.74
C GLY A 162 7.89 24.66 15.69
#